data_AF-A0A9E6VZZ5-F1
#
_entry.id   AF-A0A9E6VZZ5-F1
#
_cell.length_a   1.000
_cell.length_b   1.000
_cell.length_c   1.000
_cell.angle_alpha   90.00
_cell.angle_beta   90.00
_cell.angle_gamma   90.00
#
_symmetry.space_group_name_H-M   'P 1'
#
loop_
_entity.id
_entity.type
_entity.pdbx_description
1 polymer ?
#
loop_
_entity_poly.entity_id
_entity_poly.type
_entity_poly.pdbx_seq_one_letter_code
_entity_poly.pdbx_strand_id
1 'polypeptide(L)'
;MVANGNTAVNIGMVWGWRTLSPRWNGQWYGSSTYNLPSGYSALPLDYGEQNMDKVVVLMTDGENTIGSKNVYNSFGRQKLYGTSQPYSSYWDNNGFMNPYLPNDGDDYPDKADQKLLDTCTAMKAAGIKIYTVLLVDGNSNMMRDCATSPKHAFVAKTADDLKKHFNTIGEELSNLRISK
;
A
#
# COMPACT_ATOMS: atom_id res chain seq x y z
N MET A 1 0.23 -2.47 -25.48
CA MET A 1 -0.74 -1.64 -24.74
C MET A 1 0.06 -0.55 -24.07
N VAL A 2 -0.20 0.72 -24.36
CA VAL A 2 0.38 1.83 -23.59
C VAL A 2 -0.54 2.06 -22.41
N ALA A 3 -0.04 1.92 -21.19
CA ALA A 3 -0.83 2.21 -20.00
C ALA A 3 -1.22 3.70 -20.02
N ASN A 4 -2.51 3.99 -19.84
CA ASN A 4 -3.02 5.34 -19.64
C ASN A 4 -3.79 5.34 -18.33
N GLY A 5 -3.16 5.82 -17.27
CA GLY A 5 -3.65 5.73 -15.91
C GLY A 5 -2.71 6.42 -14.94
N ASN A 6 -3.11 6.46 -13.67
CA ASN A 6 -2.31 6.99 -12.58
C ASN A 6 -2.02 5.88 -11.58
N THR A 7 -1.05 6.13 -10.73
CA THR A 7 -0.61 5.17 -9.71
C THR A 7 -1.00 5.70 -8.34
N ALA A 8 -1.73 4.89 -7.58
CA ALA A 8 -2.16 5.22 -6.22
C ALA A 8 -1.80 4.08 -5.26
N VAL A 9 -0.49 3.93 -5.02
CA VAL A 9 0.11 2.88 -4.18
C VAL A 9 -0.47 2.89 -2.77
N ASN A 10 -0.67 4.09 -2.21
CA ASN A 10 -1.27 4.29 -0.89
C ASN A 10 -2.66 3.66 -0.74
N ILE A 11 -3.52 3.77 -1.77
CA ILE A 11 -4.86 3.17 -1.75
C ILE A 11 -4.75 1.64 -1.80
N GLY A 12 -3.87 1.12 -2.66
CA GLY A 12 -3.60 -0.31 -2.75
C GLY A 12 -3.18 -0.90 -1.40
N MET A 13 -2.29 -0.21 -0.69
CA MET A 13 -1.82 -0.64 0.62
C MET A 13 -2.94 -0.68 1.67
N VAL A 14 -3.81 0.34 1.72
CA VAL A 14 -4.96 0.34 2.64
C VAL A 14 -5.90 -0.83 2.38
N TRP A 15 -6.21 -1.13 1.12
CA TRP A 15 -7.04 -2.29 0.78
C TRP A 15 -6.35 -3.62 1.10
N GLY A 16 -5.05 -3.73 0.83
CA GLY A 16 -4.25 -4.90 1.22
C GLY A 16 -4.24 -5.12 2.74
N TRP A 17 -4.20 -4.06 3.55
CA TRP A 17 -4.31 -4.21 5.00
C TRP A 17 -5.72 -4.64 5.44
N ARG A 18 -6.77 -4.13 4.79
CA ARG A 18 -8.16 -4.51 5.09
C ARG A 18 -8.39 -6.01 4.88
N THR A 19 -7.79 -6.63 3.87
CA THR A 19 -7.93 -8.08 3.66
C THR A 19 -7.32 -8.90 4.79
N LEU A 20 -6.26 -8.40 5.42
CA LEU A 20 -5.60 -9.04 6.57
C LEU A 20 -6.25 -8.71 7.92
N SER A 21 -7.22 -7.80 7.95
CA SER A 21 -7.77 -7.30 9.20
C SER A 21 -8.64 -8.33 9.91
N PRO A 22 -8.44 -8.57 11.22
CA PRO A 22 -9.28 -9.47 12.02
C PRO A 22 -10.75 -9.05 12.04
N ARG A 23 -11.06 -7.78 11.72
CA ARG A 23 -12.44 -7.28 11.58
C ARG A 23 -13.24 -8.03 10.50
N TRP A 24 -12.56 -8.70 9.56
CA TRP A 24 -13.18 -9.53 8.54
C TRP A 24 -13.17 -11.02 8.87
N ASN A 25 -12.88 -11.39 10.13
CA ASN A 25 -12.92 -12.78 10.55
C ASN A 25 -14.28 -13.41 10.22
N GLY A 26 -14.25 -14.55 9.53
CA GLY A 26 -15.46 -15.26 9.12
C GLY A 26 -16.22 -14.66 7.93
N GLN A 27 -15.75 -13.55 7.36
CA GLN A 27 -16.40 -12.91 6.22
C GLN A 27 -15.87 -13.38 4.86
N TRP A 28 -14.66 -13.95 4.83
CA TRP A 28 -14.07 -14.49 3.60
C TRP A 28 -14.64 -15.87 3.28
N TYR A 29 -15.72 -15.91 2.50
CA TYR A 29 -16.33 -17.17 2.05
C TYR A 29 -15.30 -18.03 1.29
N GLY A 30 -15.16 -19.30 1.68
CA GLY A 30 -14.16 -20.21 1.11
C GLY A 30 -12.74 -20.04 1.67
N SER A 31 -12.54 -19.24 2.73
CA SER A 31 -11.26 -19.22 3.43
C SER A 31 -10.92 -20.60 3.97
N SER A 32 -9.69 -21.06 3.69
CA SER A 32 -9.22 -22.34 4.19
C SER A 32 -9.22 -22.37 5.71
N THR A 33 -9.84 -23.40 6.29
CA THR A 33 -9.68 -23.77 7.70
C THR A 33 -8.57 -24.80 7.92
N TYR A 34 -7.92 -25.23 6.84
CA TYR A 34 -6.82 -26.18 6.88
C TYR A 34 -5.60 -25.57 7.58
N ASN A 35 -5.04 -26.27 8.56
CA ASN A 35 -3.92 -25.84 9.41
C ASN A 35 -4.17 -24.55 10.21
N LEU A 36 -5.42 -24.23 10.54
CA LEU A 36 -5.67 -23.24 11.59
C LEU A 36 -5.26 -23.81 12.96
N PRO A 37 -4.70 -23.00 13.86
CA PRO A 37 -4.47 -23.43 15.23
C PRO A 37 -5.78 -23.89 15.88
N SER A 38 -5.68 -24.83 16.82
CA SER A 38 -6.85 -25.37 17.54
C SER A 38 -7.63 -24.23 18.22
N GLY A 39 -8.93 -24.17 17.99
CA GLY A 39 -9.81 -23.12 18.55
C GLY A 39 -10.21 -22.03 17.54
N TYR A 40 -9.61 -22.00 16.35
CA TYR A 40 -10.00 -21.07 15.28
C TYR A 40 -10.82 -21.76 14.18
N SER A 41 -11.87 -21.07 13.72
CA SER A 41 -12.80 -21.57 12.70
C SER A 41 -12.83 -20.75 11.41
N ALA A 42 -12.17 -19.59 11.39
CA ALA A 42 -12.15 -18.69 10.24
C ALA A 42 -10.93 -17.77 10.21
N LEU A 43 -10.60 -17.29 9.01
CA LEU A 43 -9.61 -16.25 8.75
C LEU A 43 -10.27 -14.88 8.52
N PRO A 44 -9.54 -13.76 8.68
CA PRO A 44 -8.17 -13.68 9.19
C PRO A 44 -8.16 -13.78 10.72
N LEU A 45 -7.13 -14.41 11.30
CA LEU A 45 -6.94 -14.42 12.76
C LEU A 45 -6.58 -13.03 13.30
N ASP A 46 -6.52 -12.88 14.61
CA ASP A 46 -6.07 -11.65 15.26
C ASP A 46 -4.63 -11.28 14.89
N TYR A 47 -4.28 -10.01 15.08
CA TYR A 47 -2.90 -9.55 14.92
C TYR A 47 -2.03 -10.12 16.04
N GLY A 48 -0.84 -10.62 15.70
CA GLY A 48 0.08 -11.21 16.68
C GLY A 48 -0.32 -12.60 17.19
N GLU A 49 -1.28 -13.26 16.54
CA GLU A 49 -1.70 -14.61 16.90
C GLU A 49 -0.52 -15.61 16.83
N GLN A 50 -0.44 -16.53 17.80
CA GLN A 50 0.67 -17.45 17.89
C GLN A 50 0.74 -18.35 16.65
N ASN A 51 1.95 -18.48 16.08
CA ASN A 51 2.21 -19.24 14.85
C ASN A 51 1.47 -18.72 13.60
N MET A 52 1.01 -17.47 13.61
CA MET A 52 0.38 -16.83 12.46
C MET A 52 1.06 -15.50 12.13
N ASP A 53 1.90 -15.52 11.10
CA ASP A 53 2.46 -14.31 10.52
C ASP A 53 1.51 -13.70 9.49
N LYS A 54 1.33 -12.37 9.55
CA LYS A 54 0.62 -11.61 8.54
C LYS A 54 1.62 -10.85 7.68
N VAL A 55 1.49 -10.98 6.36
CA VAL A 55 2.47 -10.44 5.40
C VAL A 55 1.75 -9.72 4.28
N VAL A 56 2.28 -8.56 3.86
CA VAL A 56 1.93 -7.89 2.59
C VAL A 56 3.16 -7.80 1.71
N VAL A 57 2.98 -8.07 0.41
CA VAL A 57 3.96 -7.78 -0.63
C VAL A 57 3.40 -6.66 -1.50
N LEU A 58 4.03 -5.49 -1.45
CA LEU A 58 3.66 -4.31 -2.21
C LEU A 58 4.58 -4.17 -3.42
N MET A 59 4.02 -4.04 -4.62
CA MET A 59 4.79 -3.86 -5.84
C MET A 59 4.28 -2.63 -6.60
N THR A 60 5.19 -1.83 -7.15
CA THR A 60 4.86 -0.70 -8.03
C THR A 60 5.94 -0.45 -9.06
N ASP A 61 5.56 0.09 -10.20
CA ASP A 61 6.43 0.51 -11.30
C ASP A 61 6.37 2.02 -11.56
N GLY A 62 5.80 2.80 -10.64
CA GLY A 62 5.68 4.23 -10.82
C GLY A 62 5.45 5.02 -9.54
N GLU A 63 5.59 6.34 -9.67
CA GLU A 63 5.32 7.31 -8.61
C GLU A 63 3.83 7.43 -8.31
N ASN A 64 3.50 7.77 -7.06
CA ASN A 64 2.14 8.16 -6.74
C ASN A 64 1.75 9.40 -7.55
N THR A 65 0.69 9.28 -8.35
CA THR A 65 0.25 10.32 -9.27
C THR A 65 -1.26 10.48 -9.21
N ILE A 66 -1.73 11.72 -9.41
CA ILE A 66 -3.10 12.00 -9.81
C ILE A 66 -3.08 12.47 -11.25
N GLY A 67 -4.07 12.04 -12.00
CA GLY A 67 -4.16 12.39 -13.42
C GLY A 67 -4.49 13.85 -13.65
N SER A 68 -5.04 14.10 -14.83
CA SER A 68 -5.36 15.44 -15.30
C SER A 68 -6.27 16.24 -14.36
N LYS A 69 -6.28 17.56 -14.58
CA LYS A 69 -7.08 18.50 -13.80
C LYS A 69 -8.59 18.19 -13.81
N ASN A 70 -9.27 18.47 -12.69
CA ASN A 70 -10.73 18.31 -12.49
C ASN A 70 -11.25 16.90 -12.30
N VAL A 71 -10.38 15.96 -11.91
CA VAL A 71 -10.78 14.59 -11.59
C VAL A 71 -11.13 14.50 -10.10
N TYR A 72 -12.27 13.84 -9.79
CA TYR A 72 -12.56 13.38 -8.43
C TYR A 72 -11.67 12.17 -8.13
N ASN A 73 -10.89 12.25 -7.05
CA ASN A 73 -10.12 11.11 -6.56
C ASN A 73 -10.59 10.69 -5.16
N SER A 74 -10.04 9.61 -4.63
CA SER A 74 -10.38 9.04 -3.32
C SER A 74 -10.18 9.99 -2.14
N PHE A 75 -9.50 11.13 -2.36
CA PHE A 75 -9.21 12.14 -1.35
C PHE A 75 -9.96 13.46 -1.58
N GLY A 76 -10.76 13.58 -2.65
CA GLY A 76 -11.58 14.75 -2.93
C GLY A 76 -11.44 15.30 -4.34
N ARG A 77 -11.99 16.51 -4.55
CA ARG A 77 -11.92 17.22 -5.83
C ARG A 77 -10.62 18.02 -5.90
N GLN A 78 -9.89 17.88 -6.99
CA GLN A 78 -8.74 18.71 -7.28
C GLN A 78 -9.11 20.21 -7.38
N LYS A 79 -8.29 21.09 -6.81
CA LYS A 79 -8.47 22.55 -6.91
C LYS A 79 -8.34 23.00 -8.37
N LEU A 80 -9.39 23.67 -8.88
CA LEU A 80 -9.40 24.36 -10.16
C LEU A 80 -8.47 25.58 -10.08
N TYR A 81 -7.27 25.48 -10.65
CA TYR A 81 -6.39 26.63 -10.82
C TYR A 81 -6.82 27.44 -12.04
N GLY A 82 -7.24 28.70 -11.82
CA GLY A 82 -7.47 29.69 -12.89
C GLY A 82 -8.92 30.07 -13.19
N THR A 83 -9.92 29.66 -12.40
CA THR A 83 -11.30 30.16 -12.55
C THR A 83 -11.66 31.08 -11.38
N SER A 84 -12.05 32.32 -11.70
CA SER A 84 -12.42 33.39 -10.76
C SER A 84 -13.82 33.18 -10.13
N GLN A 85 -14.14 31.96 -9.70
CA GLN A 85 -15.42 31.62 -9.06
C GLN A 85 -15.24 30.52 -8.00
N PRO A 86 -14.87 30.84 -6.76
CA PRO A 86 -14.91 29.93 -5.62
C PRO A 86 -16.27 30.06 -4.93
N TYR A 87 -17.33 29.49 -5.48
CA TYR A 87 -18.63 29.47 -4.82
C TYR A 87 -19.09 28.04 -4.52
N SER A 88 -18.67 27.54 -3.36
CA SER A 88 -19.61 26.96 -2.38
C SER A 88 -18.83 26.58 -1.12
N SER A 89 -19.34 27.05 0.00
CA SER A 89 -18.71 27.28 1.30
C SER A 89 -18.85 26.11 2.28
N TYR A 90 -18.68 24.86 1.86
CA TYR A 90 -18.86 23.73 2.78
C TYR A 90 -17.93 22.53 2.45
N TRP A 91 -16.98 22.31 3.38
CA TRP A 91 -16.27 21.06 3.75
C TRP A 91 -14.90 20.68 3.14
N ASP A 92 -14.07 20.25 4.11
CA ASP A 92 -12.84 19.45 4.12
C ASP A 92 -11.48 20.13 3.83
N ASN A 93 -10.88 20.71 4.87
CA ASN A 93 -9.48 21.20 4.87
C ASN A 93 -8.43 20.08 4.73
N ASN A 94 -8.82 18.80 4.69
CA ASN A 94 -7.92 17.67 4.46
C ASN A 94 -8.06 17.03 3.07
N GLY A 95 -8.94 17.55 2.19
CA GLY A 95 -9.34 16.89 0.94
C GLY A 95 -9.01 17.63 -0.38
N PHE A 96 -8.31 18.76 -0.34
CA PHE A 96 -7.96 19.52 -1.55
C PHE A 96 -6.46 19.36 -1.88
N MET A 97 -6.16 18.40 -2.75
CA MET A 97 -4.81 18.17 -3.25
C MET A 97 -4.51 19.12 -4.42
N ASN A 98 -3.44 19.88 -4.28
CA ASN A 98 -2.87 20.72 -5.32
C ASN A 98 -1.91 19.86 -6.16
N PRO A 99 -2.11 19.72 -7.48
CA PRO A 99 -1.26 18.86 -8.32
C PRO A 99 -0.01 19.54 -8.85
N TYR A 100 0.17 20.85 -8.63
CA TYR A 100 1.37 21.59 -9.04
C TYR A 100 1.22 23.03 -8.54
N LEU A 101 1.73 23.35 -7.34
CA LEU A 101 2.29 24.68 -7.12
C LEU A 101 3.70 24.52 -6.57
N PRO A 102 4.74 25.00 -7.29
CA PRO A 102 6.14 24.94 -6.87
C PRO A 102 6.46 25.62 -5.52
N ASN A 103 5.49 26.28 -4.88
CA ASN A 103 5.70 27.17 -3.74
C ASN A 103 4.89 26.82 -2.48
N ASP A 104 4.05 25.77 -2.51
CA ASP A 104 3.20 25.41 -1.36
C ASP A 104 3.79 24.28 -0.49
N GLY A 105 4.95 23.73 -0.85
CA GLY A 105 5.67 22.71 -0.05
C GLY A 105 5.00 21.33 0.04
N ASP A 106 3.74 21.19 -0.39
CA ASP A 106 2.92 19.99 -0.30
C ASP A 106 2.31 19.64 -1.69
N ASP A 107 2.99 18.80 -2.48
CA ASP A 107 2.43 18.24 -3.74
C ASP A 107 1.62 16.94 -3.47
N TYR A 108 0.78 16.51 -4.43
CA TYR A 108 0.06 15.23 -4.36
C TYR A 108 0.97 14.02 -4.13
N PRO A 109 2.03 13.81 -4.93
CA PRO A 109 2.92 12.67 -4.74
C PRO A 109 3.43 12.62 -3.30
N ASP A 110 3.87 13.75 -2.75
CA ASP A 110 4.38 13.83 -1.37
C ASP A 110 3.32 13.44 -0.32
N LYS A 111 2.07 13.91 -0.44
CA LYS A 111 1.02 13.50 0.52
C LYS A 111 0.56 12.07 0.32
N ALA A 112 0.53 11.58 -0.92
CA ALA A 112 0.20 10.19 -1.20
C ALA A 112 1.27 9.26 -0.63
N ASP A 113 2.55 9.62 -0.80
CA ASP A 113 3.71 8.96 -0.22
C ASP A 113 3.62 9.00 1.31
N GLN A 114 3.34 10.16 1.91
CA GLN A 114 3.18 10.26 3.36
C GLN A 114 2.04 9.37 3.87
N LYS A 115 0.89 9.34 3.20
CA LYS A 115 -0.23 8.46 3.57
C LYS A 115 0.13 6.98 3.42
N LEU A 116 0.93 6.62 2.41
CA LEU A 116 1.47 5.27 2.30
C LEU A 116 2.34 4.97 3.53
N LEU A 117 3.29 5.84 3.86
CA LEU A 117 4.19 5.67 4.99
C LEU A 117 3.46 5.60 6.34
N ASP A 118 2.42 6.40 6.55
CA ASP A 118 1.56 6.33 7.73
C ASP A 118 0.88 4.97 7.84
N THR A 119 0.36 4.47 6.71
CA THR A 119 -0.26 3.14 6.62
C THR A 119 0.75 2.04 6.92
N CYS A 120 1.95 2.09 6.32
CA CYS A 120 3.00 1.12 6.54
C CYS A 120 3.48 1.14 8.00
N THR A 121 3.56 2.32 8.63
CA THR A 121 3.91 2.48 10.05
C THR A 121 2.88 1.80 10.94
N ALA A 122 1.59 2.05 10.70
CA ALA A 122 0.51 1.43 11.47
C ALA A 122 0.46 -0.10 11.28
N MET A 123 0.71 -0.59 10.06
CA MET A 123 0.80 -2.03 9.77
C MET A 123 1.98 -2.69 10.48
N LYS A 124 3.16 -2.07 10.47
CA LYS A 124 4.35 -2.54 11.20
C LYS A 124 4.08 -2.59 12.71
N ALA A 125 3.41 -1.57 13.25
CA ALA A 125 3.01 -1.55 14.65
C ALA A 125 2.02 -2.67 15.01
N ALA A 126 1.19 -3.10 14.05
CA ALA A 126 0.31 -4.27 14.19
C ALA A 126 1.02 -5.62 13.95
N GLY A 127 2.36 -5.63 13.81
CA GLY A 127 3.14 -6.85 13.60
C GLY A 127 3.08 -7.43 12.19
N ILE A 128 2.61 -6.66 11.20
CA ILE A 128 2.55 -7.11 9.81
C ILE A 128 3.91 -6.94 9.15
N LYS A 129 4.40 -8.00 8.51
CA LYS A 129 5.62 -7.97 7.68
C LYS A 129 5.28 -7.38 6.31
N ILE A 130 6.07 -6.41 5.86
CA ILE A 130 5.87 -5.67 4.62
C ILE A 130 7.13 -5.86 3.77
N TYR A 131 6.93 -6.50 2.62
CA TYR A 131 7.92 -6.55 1.55
C TYR A 131 7.53 -5.55 0.48
N THR A 132 8.51 -4.85 -0.09
CA THR A 132 8.28 -3.89 -1.16
C THR A 132 9.14 -4.25 -2.38
N VAL A 133 8.57 -4.11 -3.58
CA VAL A 133 9.25 -4.38 -4.86
C VAL A 133 9.01 -3.21 -5.80
N LEU A 134 10.05 -2.42 -6.05
CA LEU A 134 10.01 -1.32 -7.02
C LEU A 134 10.48 -1.81 -8.38
N LEU A 135 9.70 -1.58 -9.43
CA LEU A 135 10.02 -1.95 -10.80
C LEU A 135 10.41 -0.71 -11.62
N VAL A 136 11.70 -0.57 -11.92
CA VAL A 136 12.28 0.50 -12.76
C VAL A 136 12.10 1.92 -12.19
N ASP A 137 10.88 2.46 -12.20
CA ASP A 137 10.55 3.84 -11.84
C ASP A 137 9.71 3.92 -10.55
N GLY A 138 9.85 5.03 -9.82
CA GLY A 138 9.10 5.32 -8.58
C GLY A 138 9.99 5.71 -7.38
N ASN A 139 9.35 6.13 -6.29
CA ASN A 139 10.05 6.65 -5.11
C ASN A 139 10.69 5.51 -4.30
N SER A 140 11.96 5.24 -4.59
CA SER A 140 12.75 4.21 -3.91
C SER A 140 12.91 4.45 -2.40
N ASN A 141 12.94 5.70 -1.95
CA ASN A 141 13.02 6.01 -0.51
C ASN A 141 11.70 5.63 0.17
N MET A 142 10.57 6.05 -0.39
CA MET A 142 9.24 5.69 0.10
C MET A 142 9.07 4.17 0.18
N MET A 143 9.44 3.44 -0.89
CA MET A 143 9.33 1.98 -0.92
C MET A 143 10.23 1.31 0.13
N ARG A 144 11.45 1.81 0.33
CA ARG A 144 12.36 1.31 1.37
C ARG A 144 11.85 1.58 2.78
N ASP A 145 11.33 2.78 3.02
CA ASP A 145 10.91 3.21 4.35
C ASP A 145 9.54 2.60 4.75
N CYS A 146 8.69 2.27 3.77
CA CYS A 146 7.46 1.50 3.98
C CYS A 146 7.75 0.04 4.40
N ALA A 147 8.78 -0.60 3.83
CA ALA A 147 9.13 -1.98 4.13
C ALA A 147 9.41 -2.23 5.63
N THR A 148 9.30 -3.48 6.08
CA THR A 148 9.58 -3.86 7.49
C THR A 148 11.01 -3.54 7.90
N SER A 149 11.96 -3.72 6.98
CA SER A 149 13.33 -3.24 7.13
C SER A 149 13.94 -3.03 5.73
N PRO A 150 15.11 -2.38 5.62
CA PRO A 150 15.77 -2.21 4.32
C PRO A 150 16.05 -3.52 3.56
N LYS A 151 16.11 -4.66 4.25
CA LYS A 151 16.29 -5.99 3.62
C LYS A 151 15.03 -6.52 2.94
N HIS A 152 13.86 -5.99 3.31
CA HIS A 152 12.56 -6.37 2.75
C HIS A 152 12.17 -5.47 1.56
N ALA A 153 13.03 -4.52 1.20
CA ALA A 153 12.84 -3.61 0.08
C ALA A 153 13.70 -4.06 -1.10
N PHE A 154 13.05 -4.35 -2.22
CA PHE A 154 13.68 -4.84 -3.44
C PHE A 154 13.48 -3.85 -4.58
N VAL A 155 14.46 -3.81 -5.48
CA VAL A 155 14.39 -3.05 -6.72
C VAL A 155 14.65 -4.02 -7.87
N ALA A 156 13.70 -4.13 -8.79
CA ALA A 156 13.80 -4.90 -10.02
C ALA A 156 14.00 -3.93 -11.19
N LYS A 157 15.03 -4.16 -12.02
CA LYS A 157 15.20 -3.43 -13.28
C LYS A 157 14.82 -4.28 -14.50
N THR A 158 14.74 -5.59 -14.30
CA THR A 158 14.44 -6.58 -15.32
C THR A 158 13.39 -7.57 -14.84
N ALA A 159 12.79 -8.30 -15.78
CA ALA A 159 11.86 -9.38 -15.46
C ALA A 159 12.54 -10.52 -14.66
N ASP A 160 13.84 -10.74 -14.86
CA ASP A 160 14.57 -11.77 -14.12
C ASP A 160 14.90 -11.34 -12.69
N ASP A 161 15.19 -10.06 -12.46
CA ASP A 161 15.28 -9.51 -11.09
C ASP A 161 13.95 -9.71 -10.36
N LEU A 162 12.83 -9.45 -11.03
CA LEU A 162 11.50 -9.59 -10.45
C LEU A 162 11.23 -11.04 -10.00
N LYS A 163 11.52 -12.01 -10.86
CA LYS A 163 11.41 -13.44 -10.52
C LYS A 163 12.30 -13.79 -9.33
N LYS A 164 13.54 -13.30 -9.33
CA LYS A 164 14.50 -13.56 -8.26
C LYS A 164 14.00 -13.03 -6.91
N HIS A 165 13.51 -11.78 -6.88
CA HIS A 165 13.00 -11.17 -5.65
C HIS A 165 11.76 -11.89 -5.13
N PHE A 166 10.81 -12.27 -6.00
CA PHE A 166 9.65 -13.05 -5.58
C PHE A 166 10.03 -14.46 -5.08
N ASN A 167 11.05 -15.09 -5.66
CA ASN A 167 11.57 -16.37 -5.14
C ASN A 167 12.17 -16.19 -3.74
N THR A 168 12.98 -15.15 -3.52
CA THR A 168 13.52 -14.83 -2.18
C THR A 168 12.42 -14.59 -1.16
N ILE A 169 11.40 -13.79 -1.50
CA ILE A 169 10.24 -13.58 -0.63
C ILE A 169 9.54 -14.92 -0.35
N GLY A 170 9.32 -15.75 -1.37
CA GLY A 170 8.69 -17.07 -1.23
C GLY A 170 9.46 -18.01 -0.31
N GLU A 171 10.79 -18.03 -0.36
CA GLU A 171 11.66 -18.82 0.50
C GLU A 171 11.58 -18.35 1.96
N GLU A 172 11.64 -17.03 2.20
CA GLU A 172 11.49 -16.46 3.54
C GLU A 172 10.12 -16.78 4.15
N LEU A 173 9.05 -16.64 3.35
CA LEU A 173 7.69 -16.97 3.79
C LEU A 173 7.46 -18.47 3.99
N SER A 174 8.13 -19.31 3.21
CA SER A 174 8.07 -20.77 3.38
C SER A 174 8.73 -21.19 4.69
N ASN A 175 9.86 -20.59 5.06
CA ASN A 175 10.51 -20.84 6.35
C ASN A 175 9.62 -20.46 7.54
N LEU A 176 8.78 -19.42 7.41
CA LEU A 176 7.79 -19.07 8.44
C LEU A 176 6.67 -20.11 8.57
N ARG A 177 6.39 -20.87 7.49
CA ARG A 177 5.34 -21.90 7.46
C ARG A 177 5.83 -23.26 7.98
N ILE A 178 7.14 -23.52 8.00
CA ILE A 178 7.70 -24.75 8.56
C ILE A 178 7.77 -24.61 10.08
N SER A 179 6.62 -24.68 10.76
CA SER A 179 6.56 -24.98 12.19
C SER A 179 6.62 -26.50 12.38
N LYS A 180 7.53 -26.97 13.24
CA LYS A 180 7.73 -28.39 13.59
C LYS A 180 6.45 -29.11 13.98
#